data_AF-A0A158M3H6-F1
#
_entry.id   AF-A0A158M3H6-F1
#
_cell.length_a   1.000
_cell.length_b   1.000
_cell.length_c   1.000
_cell.angle_alpha   90.00
_cell.angle_beta   90.00
_cell.angle_gamma   90.00
#
_symmetry.space_group_name_H-M   'P 1'
#
loop_
_entity.id
_entity.type
_entity.pdbx_description
1 polymer ?
#
loop_
_entity_poly.entity_id
_entity_poly.type
_entity_poly.pdbx_seq_one_letter_code
_entity_poly.pdbx_strand_id
1 'polypeptide(L)'
;MAREEVDKRGQTVMVGKGSAYDLYLTRELQYASIARAPTSPAVVESFLAQGADVAAGVRQQLLADARRFGGLRMLDGHFMLIRQAMGLPKSRGAAAQTYLAYFVEQMKATGFVAAALQRHGIEGAAVAGPGDR
;
A
#
# COMPACT_ATOMS: atom_id res chain seq x y z
N MET A 1 5.15 17.57 -8.01
CA MET A 1 5.84 16.67 -7.06
C MET A 1 5.82 15.25 -7.58
N ALA A 2 6.99 14.63 -7.69
CA ALA A 2 7.18 13.19 -7.87
C ALA A 2 7.47 12.51 -6.52
N ARG A 3 7.42 11.17 -6.46
CA ARG A 3 7.59 10.41 -5.20
C ARG A 3 8.95 10.65 -4.55
N GLU A 4 9.99 10.78 -5.35
CA GLU A 4 11.37 11.02 -4.91
C GLU A 4 11.53 12.41 -4.27
N GLU A 5 10.54 13.29 -4.43
CA GLU A 5 10.52 14.63 -3.85
C GLU A 5 9.74 14.71 -2.54
N VAL A 6 9.15 13.60 -2.09
CA VAL A 6 8.36 13.54 -0.86
C VAL A 6 9.28 13.69 0.36
N ASP A 7 10.43 13.01 0.38
CA ASP A 7 11.40 13.07 1.49
C ASP A 7 12.43 14.19 1.31
N LYS A 8 11.95 15.43 1.22
CA LYS A 8 12.79 16.64 1.16
C LYS A 8 12.51 17.53 2.37
N ARG A 9 13.52 18.32 2.78
CA ARG A 9 13.34 19.34 3.81
C ARG A 9 12.26 20.34 3.39
N GLY A 10 11.45 20.75 4.36
CA GLY A 10 10.33 21.66 4.13
C GLY A 10 9.03 20.96 3.71
N GLN A 11 9.08 19.67 3.35
CA GLN A 11 7.88 18.89 3.05
C GLN A 11 7.24 18.37 4.35
N THR A 12 5.92 18.30 4.33
CA THR A 12 5.11 17.75 5.42
C THR A 12 4.26 16.60 4.91
N VAL A 13 4.49 15.40 5.44
CA VAL A 13 3.73 14.19 5.12
C VAL A 13 2.69 13.95 6.21
N MET A 14 1.41 14.01 5.84
CA MET A 14 0.27 13.71 6.69
C MET A 14 -0.03 12.20 6.68
N VAL A 15 -0.08 11.56 7.85
CA VAL A 15 -0.38 10.14 8.01
C VAL A 15 -1.33 9.89 9.19
N GLY A 16 -2.11 8.80 9.16
CA GLY A 16 -2.98 8.43 10.27
C GLY A 16 -2.17 8.01 11.51
N LYS A 17 -2.39 8.65 12.65
CA LYS A 17 -1.69 8.39 13.91
C LYS A 17 -1.75 6.92 14.31
N GLY A 18 -0.59 6.32 14.59
CA GLY A 18 -0.49 4.94 15.08
C GLY A 18 -0.82 3.88 14.03
N SER A 19 -1.00 4.26 12.77
CA SER A 19 -1.13 3.29 11.68
C SER A 19 0.20 2.57 11.41
N ALA A 20 0.13 1.41 10.77
CA ALA A 20 1.35 0.73 10.30
C ALA A 20 2.19 1.64 9.38
N TYR A 21 1.54 2.52 8.61
CA TYR A 21 2.19 3.46 7.70
C TYR A 21 2.89 4.59 8.46
N ASP A 22 2.32 5.07 9.57
CA ASP A 22 2.97 6.04 10.46
C ASP A 22 4.27 5.45 11.01
N LEU A 23 4.22 4.22 11.52
CA LEU A 23 5.41 3.53 12.03
C LEU A 23 6.48 3.34 10.95
N TYR A 24 6.07 2.94 9.75
CA TYR A 24 6.98 2.75 8.62
C TYR A 24 7.61 4.09 8.19
N LEU A 25 6.81 5.10 7.88
CA LEU A 25 7.30 6.40 7.40
C LEU A 25 8.16 7.11 8.44
N THR A 26 7.85 6.96 9.74
CA THR A 26 8.69 7.49 10.82
C THR A 26 10.10 6.90 10.81
N ARG A 27 10.28 5.67 10.33
CA ARG A 27 11.59 5.00 10.24
C ARG A 27 12.32 5.30 8.93
N GLU A 28 11.57 5.52 7.85
CA GLU A 28 12.13 5.62 6.50
C GLU A 28 12.35 7.05 6.02
N LEU A 29 11.50 8.02 6.41
CA LEU A 29 11.67 9.42 6.02
C LEU A 29 12.81 10.05 6.83
N GLN A 30 13.76 10.69 6.15
CA GLN A 30 14.96 11.27 6.75
C GLN A 30 14.89 12.80 6.84
N TYR A 31 14.16 13.46 5.92
CA TYR A 31 14.21 14.91 5.75
C TYR A 31 12.84 15.59 5.83
N ALA A 32 11.78 14.92 5.38
CA ALA A 32 10.43 15.45 5.50
C ALA A 32 9.95 15.38 6.95
N SER A 33 9.08 16.33 7.31
CA SER A 33 8.38 16.29 8.59
C SER A 33 7.12 15.43 8.51
N ILE A 34 6.72 14.81 9.62
CA ILE A 34 5.50 13.99 9.70
C ILE A 34 4.45 14.71 10.54
N ALA A 35 3.31 15.00 9.93
CA ALA A 35 2.09 15.41 10.60
C ALA A 35 1.14 14.22 10.76
N ARG A 36 0.37 14.19 11.84
CA ARG A 36 -0.48 13.05 12.19
C ARG A 36 -1.95 13.43 12.26
N ALA A 37 -2.76 12.82 11.39
CA ALA A 37 -4.21 12.88 11.47
C ALA A 37 -4.72 12.01 12.62
N PRO A 38 -5.86 12.34 13.25
CA PRO A 38 -6.41 11.56 14.36
C PRO A 38 -6.68 10.09 14.01
N THR A 39 -7.05 9.81 12.76
CA THR A 39 -7.36 8.48 12.24
C THR A 39 -6.94 8.34 10.78
N SER A 40 -6.82 7.11 10.27
CA SER A 40 -6.51 6.87 8.85
C SER A 40 -7.55 7.45 7.87
N PRO A 41 -8.87 7.37 8.13
CA PRO A 41 -9.86 8.02 7.26
C PRO A 41 -9.79 9.55 7.27
N ALA A 42 -9.29 10.16 8.35
CA ALA A 42 -9.19 11.62 8.48
C ALA A 42 -7.93 12.22 7.83
N VAL A 43 -7.10 11.41 7.16
CA VAL A 43 -5.80 11.86 6.61
C VAL A 43 -5.96 12.95 5.57
N VAL A 44 -6.81 12.77 4.56
CA VAL A 44 -6.93 13.75 3.46
C VAL A 44 -7.58 15.04 3.95
N GLU A 45 -8.58 14.94 4.81
CA GLU A 45 -9.20 16.11 5.43
C GLU A 45 -8.20 16.91 6.28
N SER A 46 -7.41 16.22 7.12
CA SER A 46 -6.37 16.87 7.93
C SER A 46 -5.26 17.47 7.06
N PHE A 47 -4.86 16.77 6.00
CA PHE A 47 -3.88 17.24 5.02
C PHE A 47 -4.32 18.57 4.38
N LEU A 48 -5.58 18.65 3.94
CA LEU A 48 -6.16 19.87 3.37
C LEU A 48 -6.27 20.99 4.41
N ALA A 49 -6.81 20.67 5.59
CA ALA A 49 -7.05 21.67 6.64
C ALA A 49 -5.76 22.29 7.21
N GLN A 50 -4.68 21.49 7.28
CA GLN A 50 -3.40 21.93 7.86
C GLN A 50 -2.41 22.39 6.78
N GLY A 51 -2.77 22.31 5.49
CA GLY A 51 -1.90 22.70 4.39
C GLY A 51 -0.62 21.86 4.32
N ALA A 52 -0.70 20.57 4.62
CA ALA A 52 0.44 19.66 4.42
C ALA A 52 0.71 19.45 2.92
N ASP A 53 1.90 18.94 2.58
CA ASP A 53 2.33 18.81 1.18
C ASP A 53 1.95 17.47 0.55
N VAL A 54 1.88 16.41 1.37
CA VAL A 54 1.57 15.04 0.92
C VAL A 54 0.69 14.32 1.92
N ALA A 55 -0.35 13.62 1.44
CA ALA A 55 -1.15 12.68 2.22
C ALA A 55 -0.69 11.24 1.97
N ALA A 56 -0.42 10.49 3.05
CA ALA A 56 -0.01 9.09 3.00
C ALA A 56 -1.06 8.17 3.64
N GLY A 57 -1.46 7.12 2.91
CA GLY A 57 -2.51 6.20 3.33
C GLY A 57 -2.77 5.09 2.32
N VAL A 58 -3.86 4.36 2.52
CA VAL A 58 -4.25 3.25 1.63
C VAL A 58 -4.71 3.81 0.29
N ARG A 59 -4.18 3.27 -0.81
CA ARG A 59 -4.46 3.74 -2.18
C ARG A 59 -5.95 3.91 -2.47
N GLN A 60 -6.78 2.95 -2.10
CA GLN A 60 -8.24 3.01 -2.35
C GLN A 60 -8.91 4.17 -1.62
N GLN A 61 -8.58 4.34 -0.34
CA GLN A 61 -9.09 5.44 0.48
C GLN A 61 -8.65 6.78 -0.13
N LEU A 62 -7.37 6.93 -0.44
CA LEU A 62 -6.85 8.16 -1.04
C LEU A 62 -7.48 8.46 -2.41
N LEU A 63 -7.76 7.44 -3.22
CA LEU A 63 -8.47 7.62 -4.49
C LEU A 63 -9.93 8.04 -4.30
N ALA A 64 -10.62 7.48 -3.30
CA ALA A 64 -11.98 7.89 -2.95
C ALA A 64 -12.01 9.34 -2.46
N ASP A 65 -11.07 9.72 -1.59
CA ASP A 65 -10.97 11.08 -1.07
C ASP A 65 -10.54 12.07 -2.17
N ALA A 66 -9.62 11.69 -3.07
CA ALA A 66 -9.24 12.52 -4.22
C ALA A 66 -10.45 12.84 -5.11
N ARG A 67 -11.37 11.88 -5.32
CA ARG A 67 -12.63 12.11 -6.03
C ARG A 67 -13.59 13.00 -5.24
N ARG A 68 -13.67 12.79 -3.92
CA ARG A 68 -14.56 13.53 -3.01
C ARG A 68 -14.19 15.00 -2.90
N PHE A 69 -12.91 15.31 -2.70
CA PHE A 69 -12.43 16.67 -2.46
C PHE A 69 -12.08 17.41 -3.76
N GLY A 70 -11.70 16.70 -4.82
CA GLY A 70 -11.25 17.31 -6.07
C GLY A 70 -9.92 18.05 -5.93
N GLY A 71 -9.30 18.45 -7.05
CA GLY A 71 -8.03 19.20 -7.05
C GLY A 71 -6.81 18.41 -6.55
N LEU A 72 -6.98 17.14 -6.21
CA LEU A 72 -5.92 16.25 -5.73
C LEU A 72 -5.44 15.32 -6.85
N ARG A 73 -4.16 14.95 -6.80
CA ARG A 73 -3.55 13.97 -7.71
C ARG A 73 -2.83 12.89 -6.91
N MET A 74 -3.00 11.64 -7.33
CA MET A 74 -2.23 10.53 -6.79
C MET A 74 -0.77 10.60 -7.29
N LEU A 75 0.19 10.40 -6.39
CA LEU A 75 1.58 10.20 -6.79
C LEU A 75 1.77 8.76 -7.27
N ASP A 76 2.55 8.59 -8.33
CA ASP A 76 2.84 7.26 -8.87
C ASP A 76 3.71 6.44 -7.91
N GLY A 77 3.53 5.12 -7.97
CA GLY A 77 4.23 4.16 -7.12
C GLY A 77 3.60 3.99 -5.74
N HIS A 78 4.42 3.52 -4.81
CA HIS A 78 4.05 3.26 -3.42
C HIS A 78 5.30 3.42 -2.55
N PHE A 79 5.13 3.80 -1.28
CA PHE A 79 6.18 3.70 -0.27
C PHE A 79 6.16 2.34 0.46
N MET A 80 5.05 1.61 0.34
CA MET A 80 4.88 0.28 0.94
C MET A 80 3.98 -0.58 0.05
N LEU A 81 4.34 -1.85 -0.12
CA LEU A 81 3.54 -2.87 -0.81
C LEU A 81 3.38 -4.09 0.10
N ILE A 82 2.14 -4.44 0.41
CA ILE A 82 1.83 -5.61 1.23
C ILE A 82 1.65 -6.82 0.31
N ARG A 83 2.66 -7.68 0.23
CA ARG A 83 2.60 -8.93 -0.53
C ARG A 83 1.81 -9.98 0.25
N GLN A 84 0.87 -10.65 -0.41
CA GLN A 84 0.13 -11.77 0.14
C GLN A 84 0.84 -13.08 -0.25
N ALA A 85 0.91 -14.04 0.67
CA ALA A 85 1.59 -15.31 0.47
C ALA A 85 0.84 -16.48 1.11
N MET A 86 1.07 -17.70 0.61
CA MET A 86 0.64 -18.92 1.29
C MET A 86 1.74 -19.40 2.24
N GLY A 87 1.39 -19.61 3.51
CA GLY A 87 2.31 -20.10 4.53
C GLY A 87 2.34 -21.63 4.64
N LEU A 88 3.51 -22.19 4.94
CA LEU A 88 3.72 -23.61 5.23
C LEU A 88 4.57 -23.76 6.51
N PRO A 89 4.22 -24.67 7.43
CA PRO A 89 5.10 -24.97 8.57
C PRO A 89 6.46 -25.51 8.12
N LYS A 90 7.55 -25.01 8.74
CA LYS A 90 8.93 -25.41 8.41
C LYS A 90 9.16 -26.92 8.48
N SER A 91 8.46 -27.61 9.37
CA SER A 91 8.56 -29.06 9.57
C SER A 91 8.06 -29.90 8.39
N ARG A 92 7.37 -29.31 7.41
CA ARG A 92 6.82 -30.02 6.24
C ARG A 92 7.85 -30.36 5.17
N GLY A 93 9.06 -29.77 5.25
CA GLY A 93 10.18 -30.08 4.38
C GLY A 93 10.06 -29.51 2.95
N ALA A 94 11.11 -29.73 2.16
CA ALA A 94 11.29 -29.11 0.85
C ALA A 94 10.23 -29.53 -0.18
N ALA A 95 9.79 -30.80 -0.18
CA ALA A 95 8.81 -31.29 -1.14
C ALA A 95 7.47 -30.55 -1.04
N ALA A 96 6.98 -30.32 0.19
CA ALA A 96 5.75 -29.57 0.43
C ALA A 96 5.91 -28.08 0.06
N GLN A 97 7.08 -27.49 0.30
CA GLN A 97 7.38 -26.12 -0.11
C GLN A 97 7.36 -25.97 -1.64
N THR A 98 8.02 -26.90 -2.36
CA THR A 98 8.03 -26.92 -3.82
C THR A 98 6.62 -27.07 -4.39
N TYR A 99 5.82 -27.97 -3.82
CA TYR A 99 4.44 -28.16 -4.24
C TYR A 99 3.61 -26.89 -4.01
N LEU A 100 3.71 -26.26 -2.84
CA LEU A 100 2.95 -25.04 -2.54
C LEU A 100 3.34 -23.89 -3.47
N ALA A 101 4.63 -23.72 -3.76
CA ALA A 101 5.10 -22.73 -4.72
C ALA A 101 4.54 -23.00 -6.13
N TYR A 102 4.62 -24.25 -6.59
CA TYR A 102 4.03 -24.66 -7.87
C TYR A 102 2.53 -24.38 -7.94
N PHE A 103 1.79 -24.74 -6.88
CA PHE A 103 0.35 -24.50 -6.79
C PHE A 103 0.01 -23.01 -6.93
N VAL A 104 0.71 -22.14 -6.21
CA VAL A 104 0.50 -20.68 -6.30
C VAL A 104 0.75 -20.18 -7.73
N GLU A 105 1.84 -20.61 -8.36
CA GLU A 105 2.13 -20.22 -9.75
C GLU A 105 1.03 -20.70 -10.72
N GLN A 106 0.54 -21.93 -10.55
CA GLN A 106 -0.57 -22.44 -11.36
C GLN A 106 -1.86 -21.63 -11.17
N MET A 107 -2.21 -21.27 -9.93
CA MET A 107 -3.43 -20.47 -9.66
C MET A 107 -3.32 -19.04 -10.22
N LYS A 108 -2.11 -18.47 -10.26
CA LYS A 108 -1.86 -17.21 -10.97
C LYS A 108 -2.00 -17.39 -12.49
N ALA A 109 -1.30 -18.37 -13.06
CA ALA A 109 -1.21 -18.59 -14.51
C ALA A 109 -2.55 -18.97 -15.16
N THR A 110 -3.38 -19.73 -14.46
CA THR A 110 -4.72 -20.13 -14.92
C THR A 110 -5.76 -19.01 -14.86
N GLY A 111 -5.41 -17.85 -14.31
CA GLY A 111 -6.35 -16.75 -14.08
C GLY A 111 -7.30 -16.96 -12.90
N PHE A 112 -7.17 -18.06 -12.15
CA PHE A 112 -8.02 -18.36 -11.00
C PHE A 112 -7.99 -17.23 -9.97
N VAL A 113 -6.79 -16.73 -9.60
CA VAL A 113 -6.67 -15.65 -8.61
C VAL A 113 -7.33 -14.37 -9.13
N ALA A 114 -7.10 -14.00 -10.39
CA ALA A 114 -7.72 -12.81 -11.00
C ALA A 114 -9.26 -12.91 -10.98
N ALA A 115 -9.81 -14.07 -11.37
CA ALA A 115 -11.24 -14.32 -11.35
C ALA A 115 -11.81 -14.30 -9.92
N ALA A 116 -11.08 -14.81 -8.93
CA ALA A 116 -11.50 -14.77 -7.53
C ALA A 116 -11.55 -13.33 -7.00
N LEU A 117 -10.52 -12.51 -7.27
CA LEU A 117 -10.52 -11.09 -6.88
C LEU A 117 -11.74 -10.38 -7.46
N GLN A 118 -12.04 -10.61 -8.75
CA GLN A 118 -13.16 -9.99 -9.43
C GLN A 118 -14.51 -10.46 -8.87
N ARG A 119 -14.68 -11.78 -8.69
CA ARG A 119 -15.90 -12.39 -8.13
C ARG A 119 -16.24 -11.86 -6.74
N HIS A 120 -15.22 -11.58 -5.94
CA HIS A 120 -15.40 -11.08 -4.56
C HIS A 120 -15.34 -9.55 -4.46
N GLY A 121 -15.28 -8.83 -5.59
CA GLY A 121 -15.24 -7.36 -5.59
C GLY A 121 -14.01 -6.79 -4.90
N ILE A 122 -12.89 -7.54 -4.89
CA ILE A 122 -11.64 -7.08 -4.28
C ILE A 122 -10.99 -6.05 -5.19
N GLU A 123 -11.15 -4.79 -4.82
CA GLU A 123 -10.45 -3.68 -5.46
C GLU A 123 -9.06 -3.47 -4.83
N GLY A 124 -8.12 -2.92 -5.61
CA GLY A 124 -6.80 -2.50 -5.10
C GLY A 124 -5.77 -3.61 -4.89
N ALA A 125 -6.12 -4.88 -5.10
CA ALA A 125 -5.18 -6.00 -5.17
C ALA A 125 -4.87 -6.36 -6.63
N ALA A 126 -3.69 -6.91 -6.87
CA ALA A 126 -3.27 -7.38 -8.18
C ALA A 126 -2.63 -8.77 -8.07
N VAL A 127 -2.72 -9.56 -9.14
CA VAL A 127 -2.00 -10.82 -9.24
C VAL A 127 -0.52 -10.52 -9.45
N ALA A 128 0.35 -11.13 -8.65
CA ALA A 128 1.80 -10.99 -8.77
C ALA A 128 2.30 -11.52 -10.13
N GLY A 129 3.36 -10.93 -10.67
CA GLY A 129 3.96 -11.38 -11.92
C GLY A 129 4.58 -12.78 -11.81
N PRO A 130 4.98 -13.38 -12.95
CA PRO A 130 5.77 -14.61 -12.96
C PRO A 130 7.09 -14.39 -12.20
N GLY A 131 7.39 -15.25 -11.23
CA GLY A 131 8.64 -15.19 -10.46
C GLY A 131 8.71 -14.10 -9.37
N ASP A 132 7.71 -13.22 -9.27
CA ASP A 132 7.57 -12.31 -8.13
C ASP A 132 7.22 -13.14 -6.87
N ARG A 133 8.14 -13.14 -5.91
CA ARG A 133 7.97 -13.74 -4.57
C ARG A 133 7.57 -12.71 -3.54
#